data_AF-A0AAP9LBR6-F1
#
_entry.id   AF-A0AAP9LBR6-F1
#
_cell.length_a   1.000
_cell.length_b   1.000
_cell.length_c   1.000
_cell.angle_alpha   90.00
_cell.angle_beta   90.00
_cell.angle_gamma   90.00
#
_symmetry.space_group_name_H-M   'P 1'
#
loop_
_entity.id
_entity.type
_entity.pdbx_description
1 polymer ?
#
loop_
_entity_poly.entity_id
_entity_poly.type
_entity_poly.pdbx_seq_one_letter_code
_entity_poly.pdbx_strand_id
1 'polypeptide(L)'
;MNTLLNRLARNRHSVVDLLCVISDIEGKLMEIGAFEALRINCSPDEDGFTDNDYQIFEIAECLGETVGLNFIPDNYSHYLNDVISLGNKVAQGFWDKAFQNGVQEGKHTCWEFSSCLDGDSDFDGYIERLGRAH
;
A
#
# COMPACT_ATOMS: atom_id res chain seq x y z
N MET A 1 2.18 8.61 9.51
CA MET A 1 2.93 7.34 9.43
C MET A 1 1.90 6.28 9.07
N ASN A 2 2.05 5.67 7.89
CA ASN A 2 0.95 5.00 7.21
C ASN A 2 0.58 3.67 7.90
N THR A 3 -0.64 3.57 8.43
CA THR A 3 -1.07 2.42 9.26
C THR A 3 -1.10 1.12 8.45
N LEU A 4 -1.39 1.19 7.15
CA LEU A 4 -1.43 0.03 6.28
C LEU A 4 -0.04 -0.53 5.97
N LEU A 5 0.93 0.34 5.65
CA LEU A 5 2.32 -0.06 5.44
C LEU A 5 2.91 -0.72 6.70
N ASN A 6 2.64 -0.16 7.88
CA ASN A 6 3.08 -0.74 9.16
C ASN A 6 2.48 -2.14 9.37
N ARG A 7 1.20 -2.35 9.02
CA ARG A 7 0.54 -3.66 9.09
C ARG A 7 1.17 -4.66 8.12
N LEU A 8 1.49 -4.25 6.89
CA LEU A 8 2.17 -5.10 5.91
C LEU A 8 3.58 -5.48 6.40
N ALA A 9 4.35 -4.51 6.89
CA ALA A 9 5.68 -4.73 7.45
C ALA A 9 5.67 -5.67 8.66
N ARG A 10 4.71 -5.49 9.60
CA ARG A 10 4.58 -6.33 10.80
C ARG A 10 4.32 -7.80 10.47
N ASN A 11 3.50 -8.05 9.45
CA ASN A 11 3.03 -9.39 9.11
C ASN A 11 3.88 -10.10 8.04
N ARG A 12 4.93 -9.46 7.52
CA ARG A 12 5.81 -10.01 6.46
C ARG A 12 6.44 -11.37 6.77
N HIS A 13 6.61 -11.70 8.06
CA HIS A 13 7.23 -12.95 8.51
C HIS A 13 6.24 -14.12 8.62
N SER A 14 4.94 -13.87 8.44
CA SER A 14 3.88 -14.86 8.52
C SER A 14 3.01 -14.77 7.27
N VAL A 15 3.03 -15.83 6.47
CA VAL A 15 2.26 -15.89 5.21
C VAL A 15 0.76 -15.75 5.48
N VAL A 16 0.27 -16.38 6.55
CA VAL A 16 -1.14 -16.32 6.92
C VAL A 16 -1.53 -14.89 7.27
N ASP A 17 -0.74 -14.21 8.11
CA ASP A 17 -1.06 -12.86 8.53
C ASP A 17 -0.93 -11.86 7.39
N LEU A 18 0.04 -12.05 6.49
CA LEU A 18 0.18 -11.26 5.28
C LEU A 18 -1.04 -11.42 4.36
N LEU A 19 -1.51 -12.65 4.16
CA LEU A 19 -2.73 -12.91 3.37
C LEU A 19 -3.96 -12.28 4.00
N CYS A 20 -4.10 -12.31 5.33
CA CYS A 20 -5.19 -11.62 6.03
C CYS A 20 -5.15 -10.11 5.75
N VAL A 21 -3.98 -9.47 5.78
CA VAL A 21 -3.86 -8.04 5.46
C VAL A 21 -4.21 -7.77 3.99
N ILE A 22 -3.74 -8.61 3.05
CA ILE A 22 -4.08 -8.46 1.63
C ILE A 22 -5.59 -8.60 1.40
N SER A 23 -6.24 -9.58 2.04
CA SER A 23 -7.69 -9.77 1.96
C SER A 23 -8.48 -8.62 2.60
N ASP A 24 -7.99 -8.01 3.68
CA ASP A 24 -8.61 -6.81 4.24
C ASP A 24 -8.58 -5.64 3.24
N ILE A 25 -7.47 -5.46 2.52
CA ILE A 25 -7.34 -4.43 1.47
C ILE A 25 -8.30 -4.73 0.32
N GLU A 26 -8.35 -5.98 -0.13
CA GLU A 26 -9.29 -6.43 -1.16
C GLU A 26 -10.74 -6.10 -0.76
N GLY A 27 -11.14 -6.50 0.45
CA GLY A 27 -12.47 -6.22 0.98
C GLY A 27 -12.78 -4.73 1.05
N LYS A 28 -11.78 -3.91 1.42
CA LYS A 28 -11.94 -2.45 1.45
C LYS A 28 -12.15 -1.84 0.07
N LEU A 29 -11.42 -2.31 -0.94
CA LEU A 29 -11.61 -1.86 -2.33
C LEU A 29 -12.98 -2.29 -2.87
N MET A 30 -13.45 -3.49 -2.54
CA MET A 30 -14.80 -3.94 -2.88
C MET A 30 -15.88 -3.08 -2.21
N GLU A 31 -15.71 -2.73 -0.93
CA GLU A 31 -16.60 -1.82 -0.20
C GLU A 31 -16.66 -0.45 -0.89
N ILE A 32 -15.50 0.14 -1.20
CA ILE A 32 -15.41 1.44 -1.87
C ILE A 32 -16.11 1.40 -3.24
N GLY A 33 -15.83 0.38 -4.06
CA GLY A 33 -16.49 0.22 -5.35
C GLY A 33 -18.01 0.07 -5.24
N ALA A 34 -18.51 -0.59 -4.18
CA ALA A 34 -19.94 -0.67 -3.92
C ALA A 34 -20.53 0.69 -3.49
N PHE A 35 -19.82 1.46 -2.67
CA PHE A 35 -20.25 2.79 -2.27
C PHE A 35 -20.32 3.75 -3.45
N GLU A 36 -19.31 3.75 -4.33
CA GLU A 36 -19.34 4.56 -5.56
C GLU A 36 -20.52 4.18 -6.47
N ALA A 37 -20.76 2.88 -6.68
CA ALA A 37 -21.88 2.42 -7.49
C ALA A 37 -23.25 2.85 -6.91
N LEU A 38 -23.36 2.90 -5.58
CA LEU A 38 -24.57 3.34 -4.86
C LEU A 38 -24.61 4.84 -4.56
N ARG A 39 -23.57 5.59 -4.95
CA ARG A 39 -23.38 7.02 -4.65
C ARG A 39 -23.42 7.35 -3.15
N ILE A 40 -22.90 6.46 -2.33
CA ILE A 40 -22.77 6.63 -0.88
C ILE A 40 -21.44 7.36 -0.60
N ASN A 41 -21.49 8.42 0.20
CA ASN A 41 -20.32 9.23 0.59
C ASN A 41 -19.53 9.83 -0.60
N CYS A 42 -20.18 10.05 -1.74
CA CYS A 42 -19.55 10.62 -2.93
C CYS A 42 -19.62 12.16 -2.99
N SER A 43 -19.73 12.84 -1.85
CA SER A 43 -19.68 14.31 -1.84
C SER A 43 -18.22 14.73 -1.94
N PRO A 44 -17.82 15.47 -2.99
CA PRO A 44 -16.46 16.00 -3.06
C PRO A 44 -16.24 17.07 -1.99
N ASP A 45 -15.01 17.16 -1.51
CA ASP A 45 -14.52 18.23 -0.66
C ASP A 45 -14.10 19.47 -1.48
N GLU A 46 -13.37 20.40 -0.86
CA GLU A 46 -12.90 21.63 -1.50
C GLU A 46 -11.88 21.36 -2.63
N ASP A 47 -11.15 20.25 -2.55
CA ASP A 47 -10.15 19.84 -3.55
C ASP A 47 -10.77 19.00 -4.68
N GLY A 48 -12.07 18.70 -4.58
CA GLY A 48 -12.81 17.94 -5.58
C GLY A 48 -12.69 16.42 -5.43
N PHE A 49 -12.20 15.95 -4.28
CA PHE A 49 -12.05 14.53 -3.98
C PHE A 49 -13.05 14.09 -2.91
N THR A 50 -13.49 12.84 -2.98
CA THR A 50 -14.35 12.24 -1.97
C THR A 50 -13.52 11.51 -0.91
N ASP A 51 -14.11 11.23 0.25
CA ASP A 51 -13.46 10.40 1.28
C ASP A 51 -13.04 9.02 0.75
N ASN A 52 -13.76 8.49 -0.25
CA ASN A 52 -13.41 7.24 -0.92
C ASN A 52 -12.15 7.39 -1.78
N ASP A 53 -12.00 8.52 -2.49
CA ASP A 53 -10.81 8.82 -3.30
C ASP A 53 -9.55 8.88 -2.43
N TYR A 54 -9.60 9.54 -1.27
CA TYR A 54 -8.46 9.58 -0.35
C TYR A 54 -8.06 8.20 0.17
N GLN A 55 -9.03 7.35 0.50
CA GLN A 55 -8.76 5.97 0.92
C GLN A 55 -8.11 5.16 -0.22
N ILE A 56 -8.58 5.33 -1.45
CA ILE A 56 -7.98 4.72 -2.63
C ILE A 56 -6.53 5.20 -2.80
N PHE A 57 -6.25 6.49 -2.66
CA PHE A 57 -4.89 7.04 -2.80
C PHE A 57 -3.95 6.43 -1.77
N GLU A 58 -4.38 6.38 -0.50
CA GLU A 58 -3.60 5.80 0.58
C GLU A 58 -3.33 4.30 0.34
N ILE A 59 -4.33 3.53 -0.09
CA ILE A 59 -4.16 2.11 -0.43
C ILE A 59 -3.18 1.96 -1.60
N ALA A 60 -3.39 2.69 -2.69
CA ALA A 60 -2.55 2.59 -3.89
C ALA A 60 -1.09 2.93 -3.58
N GLU A 61 -0.85 4.01 -2.84
CA GLU A 61 0.49 4.43 -2.42
C GLU A 61 1.15 3.36 -1.53
N CYS A 62 0.44 2.83 -0.52
CA CYS A 62 0.98 1.76 0.34
C CYS A 62 1.36 0.49 -0.42
N LEU A 63 0.49 0.05 -1.34
CA LEU A 63 0.77 -1.13 -2.15
C LEU A 63 1.96 -0.88 -3.07
N GLY A 64 2.05 0.33 -3.64
CA GLY A 64 3.19 0.75 -4.44
C GLY A 64 4.49 0.73 -3.63
N GLU A 65 4.48 1.31 -2.44
CA GLU A 65 5.64 1.36 -1.54
C GLU A 65 6.07 -0.05 -1.12
N THR A 66 5.12 -0.93 -0.82
CA THR A 66 5.38 -2.35 -0.52
C THR A 66 6.09 -3.06 -1.68
N VAL A 67 5.71 -2.76 -2.92
CA VAL A 67 6.40 -3.26 -4.13
C VAL A 67 7.78 -2.64 -4.27
N GLY A 68 7.90 -1.32 -4.06
CA GLY A 68 9.17 -0.60 -4.13
C GLY A 68 10.20 -1.09 -3.11
N LEU A 69 9.74 -1.45 -1.92
CA LEU A 69 10.54 -2.01 -0.82
C LEU A 69 10.83 -3.52 -0.98
N ASN A 70 10.25 -4.17 -1.99
CA ASN A 70 10.37 -5.61 -2.24
C ASN A 70 9.95 -6.47 -1.02
N PHE A 71 8.85 -6.09 -0.35
CA PHE A 71 8.38 -6.75 0.88
C PHE A 71 7.73 -8.10 0.67
N ILE A 72 7.09 -8.31 -0.47
CA ILE A 72 6.29 -9.51 -0.71
C ILE A 72 7.18 -10.58 -1.36
N PRO A 73 7.32 -11.77 -0.77
CA PRO A 73 8.04 -12.85 -1.42
C PRO A 73 7.37 -13.23 -2.75
N ASP A 74 8.17 -13.52 -3.79
CA ASP A 74 7.72 -13.79 -5.16
C ASP A 74 6.55 -14.79 -5.24
N ASN A 75 6.59 -15.82 -4.40
CA ASN A 75 5.60 -16.90 -4.32
C ASN A 75 4.17 -16.42 -3.95
N TYR A 76 4.04 -15.19 -3.46
CA TYR A 76 2.78 -14.57 -3.02
C TYR A 76 2.44 -13.30 -3.83
N SER A 77 3.29 -12.94 -4.79
CA SER A 77 3.12 -11.73 -5.60
C SER A 77 1.79 -11.72 -6.37
N HIS A 78 1.25 -12.89 -6.74
CA HIS A 78 -0.03 -12.97 -7.46
C HIS A 78 -1.20 -12.46 -6.63
N TYR A 79 -1.24 -12.71 -5.32
CA TYR A 79 -2.30 -12.18 -4.45
C TYR A 79 -2.28 -10.65 -4.41
N LEU A 80 -1.08 -10.06 -4.35
CA LEU A 80 -0.92 -8.62 -4.41
C LEU A 80 -1.34 -8.07 -5.79
N ASN A 81 -0.95 -8.75 -6.87
CA ASN A 81 -1.28 -8.34 -8.24
C ASN A 81 -2.80 -8.36 -8.50
N ASP A 82 -3.53 -9.31 -7.90
CA ASP A 82 -4.99 -9.37 -7.98
C ASP A 82 -5.63 -8.15 -7.32
N VAL A 83 -5.13 -7.76 -6.13
CA VAL A 83 -5.58 -6.55 -5.42
C VAL A 83 -5.23 -5.27 -6.18
N ILE A 84 -4.03 -5.19 -6.76
CA ILE A 84 -3.64 -4.05 -7.61
C ILE A 84 -4.57 -3.93 -8.83
N SER A 85 -4.89 -5.06 -9.44
CA SER A 85 -5.81 -5.13 -10.60
C SER A 85 -7.23 -4.72 -10.21
N LEU A 86 -7.69 -5.08 -9.01
CA LEU A 86 -8.96 -4.62 -8.46
C LEU A 86 -8.94 -3.11 -8.21
N GLY A 87 -7.88 -2.59 -7.60
CA GLY A 87 -7.71 -1.16 -7.33
C GLY A 87 -7.77 -0.30 -8.59
N ASN A 88 -7.08 -0.71 -9.65
CA ASN A 88 -7.13 -0.02 -10.94
C ASN A 88 -8.55 0.00 -11.54
N LYS A 89 -9.33 -1.08 -11.38
CA LYS A 89 -10.72 -1.14 -11.84
C LYS A 89 -11.64 -0.21 -11.04
N VAL A 90 -11.47 -0.13 -9.72
CA VAL A 90 -12.30 0.72 -8.86
C VAL A 90 -11.97 2.19 -9.09
N ALA A 91 -10.69 2.53 -9.23
CA ALA A 91 -10.20 3.91 -9.24
C ALA A 91 -9.57 4.33 -10.57
N GLN A 92 -10.28 4.09 -11.67
CA GLN A 92 -9.74 4.27 -13.01
C GLN A 92 -9.29 5.72 -13.24
N GLY A 93 -7.98 5.91 -13.46
CA GLY A 93 -7.36 7.22 -13.75
C GLY A 93 -6.58 7.84 -12.58
N PHE A 94 -6.85 7.46 -11.34
CA PHE A 94 -6.13 7.99 -10.17
C PHE A 94 -5.20 6.98 -9.52
N TRP A 95 -5.57 5.69 -9.56
CA TRP A 95 -4.80 4.59 -8.98
C TRP A 95 -3.33 4.60 -9.39
N ASP A 96 -3.07 4.68 -10.70
CA ASP A 96 -1.74 4.49 -11.24
C ASP A 96 -0.75 5.56 -10.74
N LYS A 97 -1.19 6.81 -10.63
CA LYS A 97 -0.32 7.89 -10.16
C LYS A 97 0.07 7.68 -8.69
N ALA A 98 -0.90 7.43 -7.82
CA ALA A 98 -0.65 7.18 -6.39
C ALA A 98 0.22 5.92 -6.19
N PHE A 99 -0.08 4.85 -6.93
CA PHE A 99 0.71 3.63 -6.90
C PHE A 99 2.16 3.85 -7.33
N GLN A 100 2.38 4.55 -8.45
CA GLN A 100 3.75 4.84 -8.93
C GLN A 100 4.53 5.74 -7.97
N ASN A 101 3.87 6.71 -7.33
CA ASN A 101 4.49 7.51 -6.28
C ASN A 101 4.99 6.62 -5.14
N GLY A 102 4.15 5.73 -4.63
CA GLY A 102 4.55 4.76 -3.60
C GLY A 102 5.72 3.88 -4.03
N VAL A 103 5.70 3.35 -5.26
CA VAL A 103 6.82 2.55 -5.80
C VAL A 103 8.13 3.34 -5.80
N GLN A 104 8.08 4.62 -6.20
CA GLN A 104 9.26 5.49 -6.21
C GLN A 104 9.77 5.76 -4.79
N GLU A 105 8.87 6.04 -3.85
CA GLU A 105 9.21 6.27 -2.44
C GLU A 105 9.86 5.04 -1.80
N GLY A 106 9.29 3.85 -2.03
CA GLY A 106 9.86 2.59 -1.52
C GLY A 106 11.23 2.30 -2.11
N LYS A 107 11.41 2.51 -3.43
CA LYS A 107 12.71 2.35 -4.09
C LYS A 107 13.75 3.36 -3.61
N HIS A 108 13.34 4.61 -3.42
CA HIS A 108 14.20 5.66 -2.89
C HIS A 108 14.68 5.30 -1.49
N THR A 109 13.77 4.87 -0.62
CA THR A 109 14.07 4.39 0.72
C THR A 109 15.05 3.21 0.67
N CYS A 110 14.80 2.18 -0.13
CA CYS A 110 15.75 1.08 -0.31
C CYS A 110 17.14 1.56 -0.75
N TRP A 111 17.19 2.51 -1.69
CA TRP A 111 18.43 3.07 -2.20
C TRP A 111 19.19 3.87 -1.14
N GLU A 112 18.52 4.73 -0.38
CA GLU A 112 19.13 5.53 0.69
C GLU A 112 19.84 4.63 1.70
N PHE A 113 19.14 3.61 2.22
CA PHE A 113 19.71 2.66 3.19
C PHE A 113 20.82 1.78 2.58
N SER A 114 20.77 1.50 1.26
CA SER A 114 21.83 0.77 0.56
C SER A 114 23.05 1.64 0.23
N SER A 115 22.87 2.96 0.14
CA SER A 115 23.94 3.92 -0.18
C SER A 115 24.70 4.39 1.06
N CYS A 116 24.08 4.30 2.23
CA CYS A 116 24.67 4.65 3.54
C CYS A 116 25.56 3.52 4.13
N LEU A 117 26.14 2.65 3.29
CA LEU A 117 27.03 1.53 3.65
C LEU A 117 28.33 1.92 4.39
N ASP A 118 28.52 3.19 4.71
CA ASP A 118 29.45 3.65 5.75
C ASP A 118 28.76 3.64 7.13
N GLY A 119 28.25 2.48 7.55
CA GLY A 119 28.34 2.05 8.96
C GLY A 119 27.10 2.00 9.86
N ASP A 120 25.89 2.47 9.48
CA ASP A 120 24.77 2.45 10.45
C ASP A 120 23.33 2.35 9.87
N SER A 121 23.15 2.29 8.55
CA SER A 121 21.81 2.19 7.94
C SER A 121 21.34 0.74 7.82
N ASP A 122 20.86 0.17 8.93
CA ASP A 122 20.22 -1.15 8.94
C ASP A 122 18.82 -1.06 8.30
N PHE A 123 18.72 -1.40 7.02
CA PHE A 123 17.45 -1.48 6.29
C PHE A 123 16.47 -2.45 6.98
N ASP A 124 16.97 -3.59 7.49
CA ASP A 124 16.13 -4.53 8.24
C ASP A 124 15.64 -3.90 9.55
N GLY A 125 16.48 -3.12 10.22
CA GLY A 125 16.11 -2.29 11.37
C GLY A 125 15.04 -1.24 11.07
N TYR A 126 15.07 -0.61 9.89
CA TYR A 126 13.99 0.26 9.42
C TYR A 126 12.67 -0.51 9.23
N ILE A 127 12.72 -1.71 8.62
CA ILE A 127 11.52 -2.53 8.44
C ILE A 127 10.96 -3.00 9.79
N GLU A 128 11.82 -3.39 10.72
CA GLU A 128 11.41 -3.72 12.09
C GLU A 128 10.75 -2.53 12.79
N ARG A 129 11.28 -1.31 12.61
CA ARG A 129 10.70 -0.10 13.18
C ARG A 129 9.30 0.17 12.62
N LEU A 130 9.10 0.00 11.31
CA LEU A 130 7.76 0.09 10.69
C LEU A 130 6.79 -0.91 11.33
N GLY A 131 7.23 -2.17 11.52
CA GLY A 131 6.39 -3.20 12.13
C GLY A 131 6.00 -2.92 13.59
N ARG A 132 6.83 -2.16 14.34
CA ARG A 132 6.58 -1.82 15.76
C ARG A 132 5.70 -0.58 15.96
N ALA A 133 5.60 0.31 14.97
CA ALA A 133 4.77 1.51 15.08
C ALA A 133 3.28 1.17 15.21
N HIS A 134 2.59 1.84 16.14
CA HIS A 134 1.17 1.65 16.46
C HIS A 134 0.30 2.60 15.65
#